data_AF-A0A6N9PEA1-F1
#
_entry.id   AF-A0A6N9PEA1-F1
#
_cell.length_a   1.000
_cell.length_b   1.000
_cell.length_c   1.000
_cell.angle_alpha   90.00
_cell.angle_beta   90.00
_cell.angle_gamma   90.00
#
_symmetry.space_group_name_H-M   'P 1'
#
loop_
_entity.id
_entity.type
_entity.pdbx_description
1 polymer ?
#
loop_
_entity_poly.entity_id
_entity_poly.type
_entity_poly.pdbx_seq_one_letter_code
_entity_poly.pdbx_strand_id
1 'polypeptide(L)'
;MFGKSKEQWLKKYLQLENGVPDACTFRNVIRSIDTRQLHTVFVEWMKNVVEQVTGVVAIDGKQARRTKDAKKAPLHVVSAFSAECGLVLGQLACEEKRNEITAIPKLLEMLELEGCIVTIDAMGTQTEIAKKITEKGADYILSLKENQKSLYADVKLFFEEYRKNPAGFDPSCCAESHSQGHGRYENRICYISEEIG
;
A
#
# COMPACT_ATOMS: atom_id res chain seq x y z
N MET A 1 -31.28 -1.07 -13.33
CA MET A 1 -31.74 -2.31 -14.00
C MET A 1 -31.45 -3.57 -13.18
N PHE A 2 -30.27 -3.73 -12.58
CA PHE A 2 -29.90 -4.93 -11.80
C PHE A 2 -30.86 -5.30 -10.66
N GLY A 3 -31.17 -4.34 -9.76
CA GLY A 3 -31.99 -4.63 -8.58
C GLY A 3 -33.39 -5.17 -8.92
N LYS A 4 -34.05 -4.58 -9.93
CA LYS A 4 -35.37 -5.05 -10.41
C LYS A 4 -35.29 -6.40 -11.13
N SER A 5 -34.22 -6.68 -11.88
CA SER A 5 -34.09 -7.96 -12.61
C SER A 5 -33.69 -9.13 -11.71
N LYS A 6 -33.08 -8.86 -10.55
CA LYS A 6 -32.62 -9.88 -9.58
C LYS A 6 -33.42 -9.86 -8.27
N GLU A 7 -34.59 -9.24 -8.25
CA GLU A 7 -35.40 -9.06 -7.04
C GLU A 7 -35.69 -10.38 -6.31
N GLN A 8 -36.11 -11.43 -7.03
CA GLN A 8 -36.37 -12.76 -6.44
C GLN A 8 -35.13 -13.37 -5.78
N TRP A 9 -33.94 -13.10 -6.31
CA TRP A 9 -32.69 -13.56 -5.71
C TRP A 9 -32.31 -12.73 -4.49
N LEU A 10 -32.50 -11.40 -4.55
CA LEU A 10 -32.24 -10.49 -3.43
C LEU A 10 -33.15 -10.75 -2.22
N LYS A 11 -34.42 -11.11 -2.44
CA LYS A 11 -35.37 -11.47 -1.38
C LYS A 11 -34.96 -12.68 -0.54
N LYS A 12 -33.99 -13.48 -1.00
CA LYS A 12 -33.42 -14.59 -0.21
C LYS A 12 -32.51 -14.10 0.92
N TYR A 13 -31.93 -12.91 0.78
CA TYR A 13 -30.92 -12.38 1.70
C TYR A 13 -31.36 -11.07 2.38
N LEU A 14 -32.31 -10.34 1.79
CA LEU A 14 -32.74 -9.02 2.25
C LEU A 14 -34.26 -8.94 2.32
N GLN A 15 -34.78 -8.32 3.38
CA GLN A 15 -36.19 -7.97 3.49
C GLN A 15 -36.46 -6.69 2.68
N LEU A 16 -37.19 -6.83 1.57
CA LEU A 16 -37.53 -5.74 0.65
C LEU A 16 -39.00 -5.33 0.81
N GLU A 17 -39.41 -4.96 2.03
CA GLU A 17 -40.80 -4.62 2.36
C GLU A 17 -41.37 -3.48 1.48
N ASN A 18 -40.53 -2.50 1.18
CA ASN A 18 -40.87 -1.35 0.33
C ASN A 18 -40.38 -1.50 -1.12
N GLY A 19 -40.04 -2.73 -1.54
CA GLY A 19 -39.48 -3.02 -2.86
C GLY A 19 -37.99 -2.71 -3.00
N VAL A 20 -37.48 -2.80 -4.23
CA VAL A 20 -36.06 -2.55 -4.54
C VAL A 20 -35.77 -1.04 -4.53
N PRO A 21 -34.82 -0.55 -3.70
CA PRO A 21 -34.44 0.86 -3.68
C PRO A 21 -33.97 1.36 -5.04
N ASP A 22 -34.30 2.60 -5.37
CA ASP A 22 -33.82 3.21 -6.60
C ASP A 22 -32.38 3.72 -6.47
N ALA A 23 -31.80 4.17 -7.58
CA ALA A 23 -30.43 4.67 -7.60
C ALA A 23 -30.23 5.96 -6.77
N CYS A 24 -31.28 6.76 -6.59
CA CYS A 24 -31.27 7.96 -5.75
C CYS A 24 -31.24 7.58 -4.26
N THR A 25 -31.98 6.54 -3.84
CA THR A 25 -31.93 6.02 -2.47
C THR A 25 -30.52 5.56 -2.12
N PHE A 26 -29.89 4.72 -2.96
CA PHE A 26 -28.50 4.29 -2.75
C PHE A 26 -27.54 5.48 -2.69
N ARG A 27 -27.69 6.45 -3.60
CA ARG A 27 -26.87 7.66 -3.61
C ARG A 27 -27.01 8.46 -2.32
N ASN A 28 -28.22 8.63 -1.81
CA ASN A 28 -28.46 9.41 -0.59
C ASN A 28 -27.85 8.73 0.63
N VAL A 29 -28.01 7.41 0.75
CA VAL A 29 -27.39 6.62 1.82
C VAL A 29 -25.87 6.70 1.74
N ILE A 30 -25.27 6.45 0.58
CA ILE A 30 -23.82 6.52 0.41
C ILE A 30 -23.29 7.92 0.72
N ARG A 31 -24.04 8.97 0.38
CA ARG A 31 -23.68 10.36 0.69
C ARG A 31 -23.80 10.73 2.16
N SER A 32 -24.66 10.06 2.93
CA SER A 32 -24.83 10.34 4.36
C SER A 32 -23.84 9.60 5.24
N ILE A 33 -23.12 8.59 4.71
CA ILE A 33 -22.13 7.83 5.47
C ILE A 33 -20.92 8.70 5.76
N ASP A 34 -20.54 8.79 7.04
CA ASP A 34 -19.28 9.37 7.47
C ASP A 34 -18.12 8.47 7.02
N THR A 35 -17.24 9.02 6.19
CA THR A 35 -16.12 8.28 5.61
C THR A 35 -15.09 7.86 6.65
N ARG A 36 -14.94 8.61 7.76
CA ARG A 36 -14.01 8.26 8.84
C ARG A 36 -14.53 7.07 9.63
N GLN A 37 -15.82 7.09 9.98
CA GLN A 37 -16.44 5.96 10.68
C GLN A 37 -16.45 4.70 9.83
N LEU A 38 -16.78 4.83 8.53
CA LEU A 38 -16.71 3.71 7.60
C LEU A 38 -15.29 3.12 7.54
N HIS A 39 -14.26 3.96 7.53
CA HIS A 39 -12.87 3.51 7.52
C HIS A 39 -12.50 2.77 8.82
N THR A 40 -12.88 3.29 9.99
CA THR A 40 -12.66 2.60 11.27
C THR A 40 -13.31 1.21 11.28
N VAL A 41 -14.60 1.13 10.92
CA VAL A 41 -15.33 -0.15 10.86
C VAL A 41 -14.72 -1.08 9.82
N PHE A 42 -14.23 -0.56 8.70
CA PHE A 42 -13.54 -1.35 7.70
C PHE A 42 -12.24 -1.97 8.25
N VAL A 43 -11.42 -1.19 8.96
CA VAL A 43 -10.18 -1.71 9.57
C VAL A 43 -10.50 -2.75 10.64
N GLU A 44 -11.49 -2.50 11.50
CA GLU A 44 -11.94 -3.47 12.50
C GLU A 44 -12.47 -4.76 11.86
N TRP A 45 -13.25 -4.65 10.78
CA TRP A 45 -13.70 -5.80 10.04
C TRP A 45 -12.53 -6.58 9.42
N MET A 46 -11.56 -5.88 8.82
CA MET A 46 -10.36 -6.49 8.26
C MET A 46 -9.53 -7.24 9.32
N LYS A 47 -9.42 -6.70 10.54
CA LYS A 47 -8.78 -7.40 11.68
C LYS A 47 -9.49 -8.70 12.04
N ASN A 48 -10.81 -8.77 11.89
CA ASN A 48 -11.56 -10.00 12.15
C ASN A 48 -11.45 -11.02 11.00
N VAL A 49 -11.20 -10.56 9.78
CA VAL A 49 -11.05 -11.42 8.59
C VAL A 49 -9.64 -11.99 8.49
N VAL A 50 -8.63 -11.21 8.89
CA VAL A 50 -7.22 -11.58 8.81
C VAL A 50 -6.70 -11.88 10.21
N GLU A 51 -6.62 -13.17 10.57
CA GLU A 51 -6.14 -13.61 11.89
C GLU A 51 -4.69 -13.17 12.17
N GLN A 52 -3.83 -13.21 11.15
CA GLN A 52 -2.46 -12.74 11.24
C GLN A 52 -2.03 -12.15 9.89
N VAL A 53 -1.47 -10.94 9.93
CA VAL A 53 -0.81 -10.36 8.78
C VAL A 53 0.60 -10.94 8.73
N THR A 54 0.95 -11.59 7.63
CA THR A 54 2.29 -12.15 7.41
C THR A 54 2.84 -11.72 6.05
N GLY A 55 4.16 -11.78 5.91
CA GLY A 55 4.84 -11.51 4.65
C GLY A 55 4.95 -10.02 4.34
N VAL A 56 4.66 -9.64 3.11
CA VAL A 56 4.94 -8.30 2.59
C VAL A 56 3.71 -7.39 2.65
N VAL A 57 3.87 -6.22 3.29
CA VAL A 57 2.87 -5.15 3.32
C VAL A 57 3.36 -3.95 2.53
N ALA A 58 2.72 -3.67 1.40
CA ALA A 58 3.05 -2.54 0.55
C ALA A 58 2.21 -1.31 0.94
N ILE A 59 2.89 -0.20 1.25
CA ILE A 59 2.23 1.09 1.47
C ILE A 59 2.47 1.96 0.24
N ASP A 60 1.39 2.33 -0.43
CA ASP A 60 1.42 3.10 -1.67
C ASP A 60 0.38 4.21 -1.68
N GLY A 61 0.77 5.35 -2.28
CA GLY A 61 -0.06 6.53 -2.48
C GLY A 61 -0.68 6.54 -3.88
N LYS A 62 -2.02 6.49 -3.96
CA LYS A 62 -2.76 6.56 -5.22
C LYS A 62 -3.63 7.80 -5.28
N GLN A 63 -3.58 8.47 -6.44
CA GLN A 63 -4.51 9.54 -6.76
C GLN A 63 -5.67 9.01 -7.61
N ALA A 64 -6.90 9.21 -7.12
CA ALA A 64 -8.09 8.85 -7.87
C ALA A 64 -8.28 9.79 -9.06
N ARG A 65 -8.45 9.22 -10.27
CA ARG A 65 -8.72 10.02 -11.47
C ARG A 65 -10.15 10.53 -11.47
N ARG A 66 -10.37 11.73 -12.03
CA ARG A 66 -11.69 12.41 -12.18
C ARG A 66 -12.38 12.79 -10.87
N THR A 67 -11.67 12.87 -9.76
CA THR A 67 -12.21 13.38 -8.49
C THR A 67 -11.93 14.86 -8.25
N LYS A 68 -11.13 15.49 -9.13
CA LYS A 68 -10.85 16.93 -9.09
C LYS A 68 -12.09 17.69 -9.55
N ASP A 69 -12.50 18.67 -8.76
CA ASP A 69 -13.57 19.62 -9.09
C ASP A 69 -13.02 21.05 -8.93
N ALA A 70 -13.69 22.06 -9.47
CA ALA A 70 -13.26 23.46 -9.41
C ALA A 70 -13.03 23.95 -7.96
N LYS A 71 -13.65 23.30 -6.98
CA LYS A 71 -13.56 23.61 -5.54
C LYS A 71 -12.78 22.58 -4.71
N LYS A 72 -12.37 21.44 -5.28
CA LYS A 72 -11.77 20.33 -4.51
C LYS A 72 -10.53 19.76 -5.19
N ALA A 73 -9.47 19.61 -4.41
CA ALA A 73 -8.26 18.93 -4.82
C ALA A 73 -8.57 17.47 -5.21
N PRO A 74 -7.74 16.84 -6.08
CA PRO A 74 -7.87 15.43 -6.38
C PRO A 74 -7.74 14.59 -5.09
N LEU A 75 -8.56 13.55 -4.95
CA LEU A 75 -8.50 12.67 -3.81
C LEU A 75 -7.22 11.84 -3.89
N HIS A 76 -6.37 12.01 -2.89
CA HIS A 76 -5.20 11.20 -2.68
C HIS A 76 -5.50 10.18 -1.58
N VAL A 77 -5.09 8.92 -1.75
CA VAL A 77 -5.30 7.86 -0.77
C VAL A 77 -4.01 7.08 -0.59
N VAL A 78 -3.58 6.90 0.66
CA VAL A 78 -2.51 5.97 1.02
C VAL A 78 -3.14 4.67 1.46
N SER A 79 -2.74 3.56 0.86
CA SER A 79 -3.27 2.22 1.20
C SER A 79 -2.14 1.29 1.65
N ALA A 80 -2.41 0.49 2.67
CA ALA A 80 -1.59 -0.64 3.07
C ALA A 80 -2.19 -1.92 2.50
N PHE A 81 -1.42 -2.62 1.67
CA PHE A 81 -1.84 -3.81 0.95
C PHE A 81 -0.98 -5.00 1.37
N SER A 82 -1.61 -6.08 1.84
CA SER A 82 -0.92 -7.35 2.11
C SER A 82 -0.81 -8.15 0.81
N ALA A 83 0.43 -8.47 0.41
CA ALA A 83 0.70 -9.26 -0.78
C ALA A 83 0.22 -10.71 -0.64
N GLU A 84 0.42 -11.30 0.55
CA GLU A 84 0.01 -12.68 0.85
C GLU A 84 -1.51 -12.84 0.87
N CYS A 85 -2.21 -11.92 1.55
CA CYS A 85 -3.67 -11.99 1.65
C CYS A 85 -4.37 -11.44 0.39
N GLY A 86 -3.66 -10.68 -0.46
CA GLY A 86 -4.24 -10.03 -1.63
C GLY A 86 -5.27 -8.93 -1.28
N LEU A 87 -5.19 -8.36 -0.08
CA LEU A 87 -6.20 -7.48 0.51
C LEU A 87 -5.62 -6.16 1.00
N VAL A 88 -6.44 -5.11 0.97
CA VAL A 88 -6.12 -3.82 1.59
C VAL A 88 -6.46 -3.89 3.07
N LEU A 89 -5.46 -3.75 3.93
CA LEU A 89 -5.61 -3.80 5.39
C LEU A 89 -6.16 -2.48 5.94
N GLY A 90 -5.79 -1.37 5.30
CA GLY A 90 -6.24 -0.04 5.70
C GLY A 90 -5.90 1.01 4.66
N GLN A 91 -6.63 2.12 4.67
CA GLN A 91 -6.41 3.22 3.74
C GLN A 91 -6.74 4.57 4.39
N LEU A 92 -5.94 5.60 4.12
CA LEU A 92 -6.20 6.96 4.61
C LEU A 92 -6.25 7.94 3.45
N ALA A 93 -7.31 8.76 3.42
CA ALA A 93 -7.41 9.86 2.49
C ALA A 93 -6.48 11.01 2.91
N CYS A 94 -5.77 11.56 1.94
CA CYS A 94 -4.91 12.73 2.07
C CYS A 94 -5.41 13.83 1.13
N GLU A 95 -5.29 15.08 1.57
CA GLU A 95 -5.67 16.24 0.74
C GLU A 95 -4.66 16.49 -0.39
N GLU A 96 -3.39 16.17 -0.15
CA GLU A 96 -2.30 16.37 -1.09
C GLU A 96 -1.29 15.22 -1.05
N LYS A 97 -0.53 15.06 -2.15
CA LYS A 97 0.53 14.06 -2.26
C LYS A 97 1.57 14.19 -1.14
N ARG A 98 1.97 15.43 -0.79
CA ARG A 98 2.97 15.66 0.27
C ARG A 98 2.50 15.23 1.67
N ASN A 99 1.19 15.12 1.86
CA ASN A 99 0.61 14.74 3.15
C ASN A 99 0.76 13.25 3.44
N GLU A 100 1.18 12.43 2.46
CA GLU A 100 1.54 11.02 2.64
C GLU A 100 2.55 10.82 3.78
N ILE A 101 3.53 11.71 3.90
CA ILE A 101 4.57 11.68 4.94
C ILE A 101 3.94 11.66 6.35
N THR A 102 2.82 12.34 6.53
CA THR A 102 2.10 12.38 7.81
C THR A 102 1.01 11.33 7.93
N ALA A 103 0.51 10.81 6.80
CA ALA A 103 -0.52 9.78 6.78
C ALA A 103 0.04 8.36 6.98
N ILE A 104 1.22 8.07 6.42
CA ILE A 104 1.89 6.77 6.57
C ILE A 104 2.09 6.41 8.05
N PRO A 105 2.65 7.30 8.91
CA PRO A 105 2.76 7.03 10.35
C PRO A 105 1.42 6.68 11.02
N LYS A 106 0.35 7.40 10.68
CA LYS A 106 -0.99 7.16 11.25
C LYS A 106 -1.57 5.82 10.77
N LEU A 107 -1.31 5.46 9.51
CA LEU A 107 -1.73 4.18 8.96
C LEU A 107 -0.98 3.03 9.64
N LEU A 108 0.33 3.16 9.83
CA LEU A 108 1.14 2.17 10.55
C LEU A 108 0.62 1.95 11.98
N GLU A 109 0.27 3.02 12.71
CA GLU A 109 -0.27 2.94 14.07
C GLU A 109 -1.52 2.04 14.17
N MET A 110 -2.41 2.10 13.18
CA MET A 110 -3.67 1.35 13.15
C MET A 110 -3.49 -0.14 12.81
N LEU A 111 -2.33 -0.53 12.27
CA LEU A 111 -2.05 -1.88 11.76
C LEU A 111 -1.17 -2.67 12.71
N GLU A 112 -1.44 -3.98 12.79
CA GLU A 112 -0.58 -4.98 13.43
C GLU A 112 0.34 -5.56 12.34
N LEU A 113 1.65 -5.31 12.46
CA LEU A 113 2.65 -5.57 11.42
C LEU A 113 3.84 -6.39 11.93
N GLU A 114 3.76 -6.92 13.16
CA GLU A 114 4.85 -7.67 13.77
C GLU A 114 5.27 -8.85 12.88
N GLY A 115 6.58 -8.97 12.59
CA GLY A 115 7.13 -9.97 11.69
C GLY A 115 6.83 -9.78 10.20
N CYS A 116 6.22 -8.65 9.81
CA CYS A 116 6.00 -8.30 8.40
C CYS A 116 7.15 -7.50 7.81
N ILE A 117 7.29 -7.54 6.49
CA ILE A 117 8.18 -6.66 5.72
C ILE A 117 7.34 -5.54 5.10
N VAL A 118 7.58 -4.30 5.53
CA VAL A 118 6.90 -3.12 5.01
C VAL A 118 7.68 -2.53 3.84
N THR A 119 7.04 -2.43 2.68
CA THR A 119 7.64 -1.78 1.50
C THR A 119 6.99 -0.44 1.26
N ILE A 120 7.79 0.61 1.08
CA ILE A 120 7.29 1.97 0.82
C ILE A 120 8.05 2.56 -0.37
N ASP A 121 7.34 3.39 -1.12
CA ASP A 121 7.90 4.17 -2.21
C ASP A 121 8.98 5.16 -1.72
N ALA A 122 9.70 5.76 -2.67
CA ALA A 122 10.80 6.63 -2.32
C ALA A 122 10.39 7.92 -1.61
N MET A 123 9.14 8.35 -1.80
CA MET A 123 8.64 9.55 -1.15
C MET A 123 8.41 9.33 0.36
N GLY A 124 8.04 8.11 0.75
CA GLY A 124 7.92 7.68 2.15
C GLY A 124 9.22 7.25 2.82
N THR A 125 10.36 7.22 2.11
CA THR A 125 11.67 6.84 2.67
C THR A 125 12.21 7.93 3.61
N GLN A 126 11.77 7.89 4.87
CA GLN A 126 12.17 8.80 5.94
C GLN A 126 12.54 8.04 7.22
N THR A 127 13.50 8.59 7.96
CA THR A 127 14.03 7.99 9.20
C THR A 127 12.94 7.75 10.25
N GLU A 128 12.02 8.71 10.45
CA GLU A 128 10.91 8.56 11.39
C GLU A 128 9.94 7.43 11.01
N ILE A 129 9.72 7.23 9.71
CA ILE A 129 8.85 6.14 9.22
C ILE A 129 9.55 4.79 9.44
N ALA A 130 10.83 4.68 9.08
CA ALA A 130 11.63 3.48 9.32
C ALA A 130 11.63 3.10 10.80
N LYS A 131 11.83 4.08 11.69
CA LYS A 131 11.81 3.89 13.14
C LYS A 131 10.46 3.35 13.62
N LYS A 132 9.34 3.94 13.18
CA LYS A 132 8.00 3.45 13.53
C LYS A 132 7.72 2.02 13.07
N ILE A 133 8.28 1.61 11.93
CA ILE A 133 8.15 0.24 11.44
C ILE A 133 8.88 -0.72 12.39
N THR A 134 10.14 -0.39 12.74
CA THR A 134 10.93 -1.20 13.67
C THR A 134 10.36 -1.24 15.09
N GLU A 135 9.79 -0.13 15.58
CA GLU A 135 9.10 -0.06 16.89
C GLU A 135 7.88 -0.99 16.95
N LYS A 136 7.31 -1.37 15.80
CA LYS A 136 6.22 -2.33 15.68
C LYS A 136 6.68 -3.78 15.47
N GLY A 137 7.99 -4.06 15.56
CA GLY A 137 8.55 -5.39 15.35
C GLY A 137 8.47 -5.84 13.89
N ALA A 138 8.40 -4.90 12.95
CA ALA A 138 8.37 -5.14 11.51
C ALA A 138 9.70 -4.76 10.87
N ASP A 139 10.04 -5.42 9.77
CA ASP A 139 11.17 -5.09 8.91
C ASP A 139 10.73 -4.17 7.77
N TYR A 140 11.67 -3.55 7.06
CA TYR A 140 11.33 -2.64 5.95
C TYR A 140 12.23 -2.81 4.73
N ILE A 141 11.66 -2.50 3.57
CA ILE A 141 12.39 -2.26 2.32
C ILE A 141 11.90 -0.92 1.78
N LEU A 142 12.72 0.13 1.95
CA LEU A 142 12.39 1.48 1.52
C LEU A 142 13.14 1.83 0.24
N SER A 143 12.46 2.44 -0.72
CA SER A 143 13.08 2.80 -1.99
C SER A 143 13.96 4.04 -1.84
N LEU A 144 15.25 3.95 -2.14
CA LEU A 144 16.14 5.11 -2.16
C LEU A 144 16.19 5.75 -3.57
N LYS A 145 15.91 7.06 -3.67
CA LYS A 145 16.06 7.86 -4.90
C LYS A 145 16.73 9.20 -4.57
N GLU A 146 16.60 10.17 -5.46
CA GLU A 146 17.14 11.54 -5.29
C GLU A 146 16.49 12.36 -4.16
N ASN A 147 15.52 11.81 -3.43
CA ASN A 147 15.00 12.41 -2.20
C ASN A 147 16.08 12.49 -1.10
N GLN A 148 17.11 11.62 -1.15
CA GLN A 148 18.28 11.66 -0.27
C GLN A 148 19.56 11.65 -1.12
N LYS A 149 19.90 12.82 -1.68
CA LYS A 149 20.91 12.93 -2.76
C LYS A 149 22.29 12.38 -2.41
N SER A 150 22.81 12.68 -1.23
CA SER A 150 24.13 12.20 -0.79
C SER A 150 24.14 10.69 -0.65
N LEU A 151 23.24 10.14 0.17
CA LEU A 151 23.12 8.70 0.38
C LEU A 151 22.88 7.94 -0.94
N TYR A 152 22.02 8.48 -1.80
CA TYR A 152 21.79 7.89 -3.13
C TYR A 152 23.06 7.88 -3.99
N ALA A 153 23.85 8.95 -3.97
CA ALA A 153 25.11 9.01 -4.71
C ALA A 153 26.14 8.01 -4.15
N ASP A 154 26.25 7.89 -2.83
CA ASP A 154 27.19 6.99 -2.16
C ASP A 154 26.83 5.52 -2.44
N VAL A 155 25.55 5.15 -2.24
CA VAL A 155 25.03 3.81 -2.54
C VAL A 155 25.20 3.48 -4.02
N LYS A 156 24.92 4.44 -4.91
CA LYS A 156 25.10 4.25 -6.36
C LYS A 156 26.56 4.04 -6.72
N LEU A 157 27.48 4.86 -6.19
CA LEU A 157 28.91 4.73 -6.44
C LEU A 157 29.42 3.37 -5.98
N PHE A 158 29.08 2.97 -4.76
CA PHE A 158 29.41 1.66 -4.21
C PHE A 158 28.95 0.55 -5.14
N PHE A 159 27.65 0.48 -5.48
CA PHE A 159 27.15 -0.59 -6.34
C PHE A 159 27.68 -0.53 -7.79
N GLU A 160 28.08 0.64 -8.30
CA GLU A 160 28.74 0.76 -9.60
C GLU A 160 30.17 0.22 -9.60
N GLU A 161 30.94 0.47 -8.54
CA GLU A 161 32.28 -0.12 -8.36
C GLU A 161 32.19 -1.63 -8.16
N TYR A 162 31.24 -2.05 -7.32
CA TYR A 162 30.92 -3.45 -7.08
C TYR A 162 30.60 -4.18 -8.40
N ARG A 163 29.73 -3.63 -9.27
CA ARG A 163 29.42 -4.26 -10.57
C ARG A 163 30.62 -4.39 -11.52
N LYS A 164 31.65 -3.56 -11.38
CA LYS A 164 32.85 -3.61 -12.23
C LYS A 164 33.84 -4.70 -11.81
N ASN A 165 33.74 -5.24 -10.59
CA ASN A 165 34.67 -6.27 -10.10
C ASN A 165 33.96 -7.50 -9.48
N PRO A 166 33.36 -8.38 -10.30
CA PRO A 166 32.54 -9.51 -9.83
C PRO A 166 33.28 -10.58 -9.02
N ALA A 167 34.61 -10.59 -9.06
CA ALA A 167 35.43 -11.61 -8.40
C ALA A 167 35.51 -11.46 -6.87
N GLY A 168 35.12 -10.30 -6.32
CA GLY A 168 35.13 -10.02 -4.88
C GLY A 168 33.86 -10.40 -4.13
N PHE A 169 32.86 -11.00 -4.80
CA PHE A 169 31.55 -11.24 -4.21
C PHE A 169 31.43 -12.65 -3.63
N ASP A 170 30.86 -12.73 -2.43
CA ASP A 170 30.20 -13.95 -2.00
C ASP A 170 28.94 -14.15 -2.88
N PRO A 171 28.81 -15.29 -3.58
CA PRO A 171 27.59 -15.62 -4.32
C PRO A 171 26.32 -15.56 -3.46
N SER A 172 26.41 -15.68 -2.14
CA SER A 172 25.26 -15.53 -1.22
C SER A 172 24.68 -14.11 -1.18
N CYS A 173 25.46 -13.10 -1.57
CA CYS A 173 25.05 -11.69 -1.57
C CYS A 173 24.42 -11.25 -2.91
N CYS A 174 24.17 -12.20 -3.83
CA CYS A 174 23.55 -11.96 -5.12
C CYS A 174 22.36 -12.90 -5.34
N ALA A 175 21.24 -12.36 -5.79
CA ALA A 175 20.10 -13.14 -6.22
C ALA A 175 19.69 -12.70 -7.62
N GLU A 176 19.64 -13.64 -8.56
CA GLU A 176 19.20 -13.40 -9.94
C GLU A 176 17.93 -14.20 -10.23
N SER A 177 16.97 -13.55 -10.87
CA SER A 177 15.72 -14.18 -11.27
C SER A 177 15.30 -13.75 -12.67
N HIS A 178 14.79 -14.72 -13.42
CA HIS A 178 14.32 -14.53 -14.78
C HIS A 178 12.83 -14.82 -14.82
N SER A 179 12.04 -13.90 -15.36
CA SER A 179 10.61 -14.09 -15.53
C SER A 179 10.14 -13.67 -16.91
N GLN A 180 9.14 -14.38 -17.42
CA GLN A 180 8.49 -14.07 -18.69
C GLN A 180 6.98 -13.96 -18.47
N GLY A 181 6.42 -12.78 -18.71
CA GLY A 181 5.00 -12.50 -18.45
C GLY A 181 4.56 -11.19 -19.10
N HIS A 182 3.27 -11.09 -19.46
CA HIS A 182 2.68 -9.91 -20.12
C HIS A 182 3.47 -9.39 -21.36
N GLY A 183 4.10 -10.30 -22.10
CA GLY A 183 4.91 -9.96 -23.29
C GLY A 183 6.29 -9.36 -22.97
N ARG A 184 6.76 -9.46 -21.72
CA ARG A 184 8.07 -8.97 -21.29
C ARG A 184 8.92 -10.11 -20.75
N TYR A 185 10.21 -10.06 -21.07
CA TYR A 185 11.25 -10.80 -20.38
C TYR A 185 11.90 -9.86 -19.39
N GLU A 186 11.85 -10.21 -18.10
CA GLU A 186 12.49 -9.43 -17.04
C GLU A 186 13.60 -10.27 -16.41
N ASN A 187 14.82 -9.74 -16.45
CA ASN A 187 15.91 -10.19 -15.60
C ASN A 187 16.03 -9.23 -14.40
N ARG A 188 16.00 -9.77 -13.19
CA ARG A 188 16.14 -9.02 -11.94
C ARG A 188 17.33 -9.57 -11.18
N ILE A 189 18.30 -8.71 -10.92
CA ILE A 189 19.48 -9.01 -10.11
C ILE A 189 19.44 -8.12 -8.87
N CYS A 190 19.48 -8.74 -7.70
CA CYS A 190 19.54 -8.09 -6.40
C CYS A 190 20.90 -8.35 -5.77
N TYR A 191 21.52 -7.30 -5.25
CA TYR A 191 22.75 -7.38 -4.47
C TYR A 191 22.47 -6.92 -3.04
N ILE A 192 23.06 -7.59 -2.07
CA ILE A 192 22.93 -7.28 -0.64
C ILE A 192 24.31 -6.90 -0.12
N SER A 193 24.37 -5.87 0.73
CA SER A 193 25.60 -5.47 1.43
C SER A 193 25.22 -4.89 2.78
N GLU A 194 26.02 -5.22 3.80
CA GLU A 194 25.96 -4.63 5.13
C GLU A 194 27.04 -3.54 5.32
N GLU A 195 27.87 -3.29 4.30
CA GLU A 195 29.02 -2.37 4.38
C GLU A 195 28.66 -0.90 4.05
N ILE A 196 27.42 -0.63 3.61
CA ILE A 196 26.94 0.73 3.35
C ILE A 196 26.00 1.16 4.48
N GLY A 197 26.51 1.99 5.41
CA GLY A 197 25.72 2.53 6.51
C GLY A 197 26.58 2.95 7.68
#